data_AF-A0A166EKA1-F1
#
_entry.id   AF-A0A166EKA1-F1
#
_cell.length_a   1.000
_cell.length_b   1.000
_cell.length_c   1.000
_cell.angle_alpha   90.00
_cell.angle_beta   90.00
_cell.angle_gamma   90.00
#
_symmetry.space_group_name_H-M   'P 1'
#
loop_
_entity.id
_entity.type
_entity.pdbx_description
1 polymer ?
#
loop_
_entity_poly.entity_id
_entity_poly.type
_entity_poly.pdbx_seq_one_letter_code
_entity_poly.pdbx_strand_id
1 'polypeptide(L)'
;MIKLVVFDLDNVIIDGEAIDEIGKLVNVEEQIAEITEQAMNGDLDFETSIKERVKLLKGASVDEIKKIGNEVKLMEGAEEAIKGLKDEGFEIAVISGSFDLIANPLKDKLNLDHVFTNSLLEKDGLLTGEVEGPLVEGTKADVLVNLIEEQDISLDECVAVGDGANDISMIEIAKYGIAFNAKPAVKEIADIIIENNDLKEVLFFINNLNADSDELEESTELTEEIAEDTEDISSEDVASEAAEVVSSEDVASEAAEVVSSEDVASEDVASEDVASEAVSSEDVALEDNEDATSEVAENVSAEAVETTSSEDVTSEESGKTSEEETEKVSEDKKGSKSKNKKSKKNQLPEVDFDVATTPEGVRQQKDEREALISKIADEREEFNKVAKEHRKIRDELNDSLKENLKLAIDFRDKRNEINKDVEASKKLRDEVNEELKKLEWSSGRRDRLKLENEIKKIDKVIETRVLDIKKENQLVKNANDLRKQLMEIKEDEKVKDAAQDLKKVSEEHHAKVVEFSEQAQEFHENMLNYFRKTDEIRTTADEAHKKFIEARKAASSKHEEFKIVLSEIHVINKALGTNKSKRRRSEKQSNTKKNREEKEKAEDIFEKFKQGKKLSTEELLLLQKHNIG
;
A
#
# COMPACT_ATOMS: atom_id res chain seq x y z
N MET A 1 -3.46 5.57 20.14
CA MET A 1 -1.98 5.57 20.08
C MET A 1 -1.58 4.25 19.42
N ILE A 2 -0.52 4.23 18.59
CA ILE A 2 -0.06 2.96 17.99
C ILE A 2 0.48 2.06 19.11
N LYS A 3 0.18 0.75 19.04
CA LYS A 3 0.60 -0.26 20.02
C LYS A 3 1.40 -1.39 19.38
N LEU A 4 1.06 -1.78 18.15
CA LEU A 4 1.67 -2.93 17.46
C LEU A 4 2.35 -2.48 16.18
N VAL A 5 3.59 -2.92 15.99
CA VAL A 5 4.33 -2.76 14.72
C VAL A 5 4.62 -4.15 14.17
N VAL A 6 4.17 -4.37 12.93
CA VAL A 6 4.29 -5.65 12.24
C VAL A 6 5.22 -5.50 11.06
N PHE A 7 6.20 -6.40 10.96
CA PHE A 7 7.21 -6.40 9.91
C PHE A 7 7.12 -7.67 9.07
N ASP A 8 7.42 -7.56 7.76
CA ASP A 8 7.96 -8.69 7.03
C ASP A 8 9.39 -9.02 7.52
N LEU A 9 9.85 -10.22 7.19
CA LEU A 9 11.20 -10.68 7.44
C LEU A 9 12.12 -10.41 6.24
N ASP A 10 11.87 -11.12 5.13
CA ASP A 10 12.70 -11.07 3.92
C ASP A 10 12.72 -9.65 3.35
N ASN A 11 13.89 -9.15 2.96
CA ASN A 11 14.12 -7.78 2.47
C ASN A 11 13.66 -6.60 3.37
N VAL A 12 13.24 -6.87 4.61
CA VAL A 12 12.82 -5.84 5.58
C VAL A 12 13.67 -5.92 6.85
N ILE A 13 13.59 -7.01 7.61
CA ILE A 13 14.45 -7.24 8.79
C ILE A 13 15.77 -7.86 8.37
N ILE A 14 15.74 -8.79 7.40
CA ILE A 14 16.94 -9.40 6.84
C ILE A 14 17.26 -8.78 5.47
N ASP A 15 18.55 -8.70 5.14
CA ASP A 15 19.04 -8.21 3.86
C ASP A 15 19.17 -9.39 2.88
N GLY A 16 18.05 -9.76 2.26
CA GLY A 16 17.92 -10.86 1.29
C GLY A 16 16.69 -11.74 1.52
N GLU A 17 16.57 -12.82 0.73
CA GLU A 17 15.53 -13.84 0.89
C GLU A 17 16.07 -15.11 1.56
N ALA A 18 15.39 -15.57 2.61
CA ALA A 18 15.79 -16.75 3.37
C ALA A 18 15.85 -18.03 2.52
N ILE A 19 14.92 -18.19 1.57
CA ILE A 19 14.84 -19.40 0.74
C ILE A 19 16.04 -19.52 -0.20
N ASP A 20 16.57 -18.41 -0.69
CA ASP A 20 17.74 -18.37 -1.57
C ASP A 20 19.01 -18.75 -0.81
N GLU A 21 19.15 -18.27 0.43
CA GLU A 21 20.27 -18.65 1.31
C GLU A 21 20.26 -20.16 1.62
N ILE A 22 19.08 -20.75 1.85
CA ILE A 22 18.97 -22.22 2.01
C ILE A 22 19.25 -22.93 0.67
N GLY A 23 18.78 -22.37 -0.45
CA GLY A 23 19.02 -22.89 -1.79
C GLY A 23 20.51 -22.99 -2.16
N LYS A 24 21.34 -22.05 -1.68
CA LYS A 24 22.80 -22.09 -1.83
C LYS A 24 23.44 -23.29 -1.14
N LEU A 25 22.93 -23.73 0.01
CA LEU A 25 23.48 -24.92 0.71
C LEU A 25 23.34 -26.20 -0.13
N VAL A 26 22.23 -26.33 -0.85
CA VAL A 26 21.92 -27.52 -1.65
C VAL A 26 22.21 -27.34 -3.14
N ASN A 27 22.76 -26.18 -3.55
CA ASN A 27 23.07 -25.81 -4.93
C ASN A 27 21.86 -25.84 -5.88
N VAL A 28 20.70 -25.34 -5.42
CA VAL A 28 19.46 -25.25 -6.24
C VAL A 28 18.98 -23.81 -6.43
N GLU A 29 19.85 -22.82 -6.21
CA GLU A 29 19.54 -21.37 -6.33
C GLU A 29 18.94 -21.02 -7.70
N GLU A 30 19.51 -21.52 -8.80
CA GLU A 30 18.99 -21.26 -10.16
C GLU A 30 17.56 -21.81 -10.35
N GLN A 31 17.25 -22.97 -9.77
CA GLN A 31 15.93 -23.59 -9.87
C GLN A 31 14.90 -22.84 -9.02
N ILE A 32 15.30 -22.37 -7.84
CA ILE A 32 14.46 -21.51 -7.00
C ILE A 32 14.15 -20.20 -7.73
N ALA A 33 15.16 -19.56 -8.32
CA ALA A 33 15.00 -18.32 -9.07
C ALA A 33 14.01 -18.47 -10.25
N GLU A 34 14.08 -19.59 -10.99
CA GLU A 34 13.16 -19.87 -12.10
C GLU A 34 11.70 -19.97 -11.62
N ILE A 35 11.45 -20.67 -10.51
CA ILE A 35 10.09 -20.79 -9.92
C ILE A 35 9.61 -19.44 -9.36
N THR A 36 10.50 -18.66 -8.74
CA THR A 36 10.19 -17.32 -8.23
C THR A 36 9.82 -16.38 -9.39
N GLU A 37 10.54 -16.43 -10.51
CA GLU A 37 10.23 -15.62 -11.70
C GLU A 37 8.86 -15.96 -12.28
N GLN A 38 8.53 -17.26 -12.39
CA GLN A 38 7.21 -17.71 -12.85
C GLN A 38 6.08 -17.24 -11.91
N ALA A 39 6.29 -17.29 -10.60
CA ALA A 39 5.32 -16.78 -9.63
C ALA A 39 5.13 -15.25 -9.75
N MET A 40 6.22 -14.50 -9.92
CA MET A 40 6.15 -13.04 -10.12
C MET A 40 5.49 -12.64 -11.43
N ASN A 41 5.59 -13.46 -12.48
CA ASN A 41 4.87 -13.27 -13.75
C ASN A 41 3.37 -13.64 -13.66
N GLY A 42 2.94 -14.24 -12.55
CA GLY A 42 1.57 -14.72 -12.35
C GLY A 42 1.27 -16.06 -13.02
N ASP A 43 2.29 -16.79 -13.48
CA ASP A 43 2.16 -18.12 -14.08
C ASP A 43 1.90 -19.20 -13.00
N LEU A 44 2.35 -18.95 -11.77
CA LEU A 44 2.18 -19.81 -10.59
C LEU A 44 1.54 -19.01 -9.45
N ASP A 45 0.57 -19.61 -8.75
CA ASP A 45 0.05 -19.04 -7.51
C ASP A 45 1.07 -19.21 -6.36
N PHE A 46 0.92 -18.42 -5.30
CA PHE A 46 1.87 -18.39 -4.18
C PHE A 46 2.00 -19.74 -3.47
N GLU A 47 0.88 -20.43 -3.23
CA GLU A 47 0.85 -21.72 -2.53
C GLU A 47 1.61 -22.78 -3.34
N THR A 48 1.36 -22.85 -4.64
CA THR A 48 2.09 -23.76 -5.53
C THR A 48 3.56 -23.38 -5.60
N SER A 49 3.88 -22.10 -5.77
CA SER A 49 5.26 -21.60 -5.84
C SER A 49 6.08 -21.95 -4.60
N ILE A 50 5.54 -21.73 -3.39
CA ILE A 50 6.27 -22.03 -2.15
C ILE A 50 6.46 -23.53 -1.97
N LYS A 51 5.44 -24.35 -2.27
CA LYS A 51 5.54 -25.82 -2.20
C LYS A 51 6.57 -26.36 -3.18
N GLU A 52 6.64 -25.82 -4.40
CA GLU A 52 7.63 -26.24 -5.40
C GLU A 52 9.05 -25.83 -5.01
N ARG A 53 9.26 -24.60 -4.53
CA ARG A 53 10.58 -24.16 -4.07
C ARG A 53 11.07 -24.96 -2.86
N VAL A 54 10.21 -25.21 -1.87
CA VAL A 54 10.58 -26.00 -0.68
C VAL A 54 10.90 -27.46 -1.04
N LYS A 55 10.22 -28.02 -2.04
CA LYS A 55 10.49 -29.38 -2.52
C LYS A 55 11.92 -29.56 -3.02
N LEU A 56 12.53 -28.52 -3.58
CA LEU A 56 13.93 -28.53 -4.02
C LEU A 56 14.92 -28.61 -2.86
N LEU A 57 14.51 -28.18 -1.65
CA LEU A 57 15.33 -28.19 -0.45
C LEU A 57 15.36 -29.54 0.26
N LYS A 58 14.69 -30.56 -0.29
CA LYS A 58 14.61 -31.90 0.30
C LYS A 58 16.00 -32.49 0.52
N GLY A 59 16.26 -32.94 1.74
CA GLY A 59 17.55 -33.50 2.15
C GLY A 59 18.56 -32.49 2.67
N ALA A 60 18.23 -31.19 2.71
CA ALA A 60 19.06 -30.19 3.38
C ALA A 60 19.16 -30.48 4.89
N SER A 61 20.34 -30.23 5.48
CA SER A 61 20.58 -30.40 6.91
C SER A 61 19.95 -29.27 7.72
N VAL A 62 19.07 -29.62 8.67
CA VAL A 62 18.42 -28.62 9.54
C VAL A 62 19.44 -27.86 10.39
N ASP A 63 20.50 -28.53 10.84
CA ASP A 63 21.55 -27.90 11.64
C ASP A 63 22.35 -26.86 10.84
N GLU A 64 22.48 -27.05 9.52
CA GLU A 64 23.13 -26.07 8.65
C GLU A 64 22.21 -24.87 8.39
N ILE A 65 20.91 -25.10 8.18
CA ILE A 65 19.92 -24.04 8.03
C ILE A 65 19.82 -23.20 9.31
N LYS A 66 19.83 -23.82 10.49
CA LYS A 66 19.86 -23.09 11.76
C LYS A 66 21.11 -22.21 11.89
N LYS A 67 22.26 -22.62 11.34
CA LYS A 67 23.46 -21.76 11.32
C LYS A 67 23.24 -20.54 10.43
N ILE A 68 22.62 -20.71 9.26
CA ILE A 68 22.22 -19.58 8.40
C ILE A 68 21.34 -18.60 9.17
N GLY A 69 20.32 -19.09 9.87
CA GLY A 69 19.45 -18.21 10.68
C GLY A 69 20.20 -17.40 11.75
N ASN A 70 21.31 -17.92 12.27
CA ASN A 70 22.16 -17.20 13.23
C ASN A 70 23.12 -16.19 12.57
N GLU A 71 23.54 -16.46 11.34
CA GLU A 71 24.54 -15.68 10.59
C GLU A 71 23.92 -14.74 9.55
N VAL A 72 22.59 -14.79 9.39
CA VAL A 72 21.87 -13.97 8.41
C VAL A 72 22.17 -12.49 8.62
N LYS A 73 22.45 -11.82 7.51
CA LYS A 73 22.72 -10.38 7.51
C LYS A 73 21.41 -9.64 7.78
N LEU A 74 21.41 -8.81 8.82
CA LEU A 74 20.28 -7.93 9.11
C LEU A 74 20.32 -6.70 8.21
N MET A 75 19.14 -6.15 7.93
CA MET A 75 19.00 -4.86 7.29
C MET A 75 19.72 -3.78 8.10
N GLU A 76 20.32 -2.80 7.42
CA GLU A 76 20.99 -1.70 8.13
C GLU A 76 19.98 -1.00 9.05
N GLY A 77 20.36 -0.76 10.30
CA GLY A 77 19.50 -0.15 11.29
C GLY A 77 18.43 -1.05 11.91
N ALA A 78 18.34 -2.34 11.55
CA ALA A 78 17.28 -3.22 12.06
C ALA A 78 17.34 -3.44 13.58
N GLU A 79 18.53 -3.72 14.12
CA GLU A 79 18.71 -3.91 15.58
C GLU A 79 18.36 -2.63 16.34
N GLU A 80 18.81 -1.48 15.84
CA GLU A 80 18.53 -0.17 16.45
C GLU A 80 17.06 0.21 16.36
N ALA A 81 16.41 -0.02 15.22
CA ALA A 81 15.01 0.31 15.00
C ALA A 81 14.11 -0.53 15.91
N ILE A 82 14.29 -1.86 15.91
CA ILE A 82 13.48 -2.76 16.75
C ILE A 82 13.69 -2.45 18.22
N LYS A 83 14.95 -2.25 18.64
CA LYS A 83 15.24 -1.87 20.03
C LYS A 83 14.59 -0.54 20.40
N GLY A 84 14.69 0.48 19.54
CA GLY A 84 14.07 1.78 19.76
C GLY A 84 12.55 1.68 19.90
N LEU A 85 11.90 0.90 19.05
CA LEU A 85 10.46 0.67 19.15
C LEU A 85 10.09 -0.07 20.45
N LYS A 86 10.89 -1.06 20.86
CA LYS A 86 10.69 -1.75 22.14
C LYS A 86 10.87 -0.81 23.34
N ASP A 87 11.87 0.07 23.28
CA ASP A 87 12.15 1.06 24.34
C ASP A 87 11.00 2.08 24.48
N GLU A 88 10.26 2.33 23.40
CA GLU A 88 9.04 3.16 23.38
C GLU A 88 7.76 2.42 23.77
N GLY A 89 7.86 1.12 24.05
CA GLY A 89 6.76 0.30 24.54
C GLY A 89 5.87 -0.30 23.44
N PHE A 90 6.31 -0.27 22.18
CA PHE A 90 5.61 -0.98 21.10
C PHE A 90 5.79 -2.49 21.23
N GLU A 91 4.73 -3.22 20.91
CA GLU A 91 4.79 -4.65 20.66
C GLU A 91 5.23 -4.91 19.22
N ILE A 92 6.13 -5.86 19.02
CA ILE A 92 6.74 -6.14 17.73
C ILE A 92 6.38 -7.55 17.28
N ALA A 93 5.75 -7.63 16.10
CA ALA A 93 5.43 -8.89 15.45
C ALA A 93 6.12 -9.02 14.09
N VAL A 94 6.49 -10.24 13.72
CA VAL A 94 6.92 -10.58 12.37
C VAL A 94 5.91 -11.52 11.76
N ILE A 95 5.40 -11.18 10.57
CA ILE A 95 4.51 -12.02 9.77
C ILE A 95 5.16 -12.21 8.40
N SER A 96 5.67 -13.41 8.13
CA SER A 96 6.45 -13.66 6.92
C SER A 96 6.16 -15.02 6.28
N GLY A 97 6.13 -15.05 4.95
CA GLY A 97 6.06 -16.30 4.18
C GLY A 97 7.32 -17.17 4.29
N SER A 98 8.35 -16.65 4.95
CA SER A 98 9.62 -17.32 5.26
C SER A 98 9.44 -18.49 6.25
N PHE A 99 10.55 -18.99 6.80
CA PHE A 99 10.61 -20.23 7.56
C PHE A 99 11.01 -20.04 9.03
N ASP A 100 10.37 -20.82 9.89
CA ASP A 100 10.61 -20.89 11.33
C ASP A 100 12.09 -21.14 11.70
N LEU A 101 12.79 -21.99 10.95
CA LEU A 101 14.22 -22.26 11.16
C LEU A 101 15.12 -21.02 11.01
N ILE A 102 14.67 -20.01 10.26
CA ILE A 102 15.39 -18.74 10.06
C ILE A 102 14.87 -17.66 10.99
N ALA A 103 13.56 -17.58 11.19
CA ALA A 103 12.94 -16.55 12.01
C ALA A 103 13.11 -16.76 13.52
N ASN A 104 13.12 -18.01 14.01
CA ASN A 104 13.24 -18.30 15.44
C ASN A 104 14.57 -17.80 16.06
N PRO A 105 15.74 -18.00 15.44
CA PRO A 105 16.99 -17.38 15.91
C PRO A 105 16.91 -15.84 16.04
N LEU A 106 16.15 -15.19 15.15
CA LEU A 106 15.98 -13.74 15.15
C LEU A 106 15.03 -13.27 16.25
N LYS A 107 14.05 -14.09 16.64
CA LYS A 107 13.14 -13.80 17.75
C LYS A 107 13.91 -13.45 19.03
N ASP A 108 14.85 -14.32 19.41
CA ASP A 108 15.64 -14.13 20.63
C ASP A 108 16.68 -13.01 20.44
N LYS A 109 17.31 -12.94 19.28
CA LYS A 109 18.36 -11.94 18.97
C LYS A 109 17.82 -10.51 19.01
N LEU A 110 16.63 -10.29 18.47
CA LEU A 110 16.00 -8.97 18.34
C LEU A 110 14.94 -8.71 19.42
N ASN A 111 14.67 -9.68 20.29
CA ASN A 111 13.66 -9.62 21.35
C ASN A 111 12.26 -9.31 20.79
N LEU A 112 11.86 -10.06 19.76
CA LEU A 112 10.54 -9.96 19.11
C LEU A 112 9.47 -10.62 19.98
N ASP A 113 8.29 -10.02 20.08
CA ASP A 113 7.20 -10.57 20.90
C ASP A 113 6.53 -11.74 20.16
N HIS A 114 6.19 -11.52 18.89
CA HIS A 114 5.50 -12.50 18.05
C HIS A 114 6.22 -12.76 16.74
N VAL A 115 6.22 -14.03 16.30
CA VAL A 115 6.80 -14.44 15.02
C VAL A 115 5.87 -15.49 14.42
N PHE A 116 5.34 -15.20 13.23
CA PHE A 116 4.47 -16.06 12.46
C PHE A 116 5.11 -16.32 11.10
N THR A 117 5.45 -17.58 10.85
CA THR A 117 6.09 -18.03 9.63
C THR A 117 5.51 -19.36 9.16
N ASN A 118 5.93 -19.81 7.99
CA ASN A 118 5.76 -21.19 7.60
C ASN A 118 6.80 -22.08 8.32
N SER A 119 6.49 -23.37 8.42
CA SER A 119 7.34 -24.38 9.06
C SER A 119 7.81 -25.40 8.03
N LEU A 120 9.12 -25.60 7.98
CA LEU A 120 9.74 -26.62 7.14
C LEU A 120 9.71 -27.96 7.87
N LEU A 121 9.11 -28.97 7.26
CA LEU A 121 9.01 -30.29 7.87
C LEU A 121 10.36 -31.02 7.84
N GLU A 122 10.75 -31.54 9.00
CA GLU A 122 12.00 -32.28 9.18
C GLU A 122 11.75 -33.77 9.52
N LYS A 123 12.68 -34.61 9.07
CA LYS A 123 12.76 -36.02 9.46
C LYS A 123 14.22 -36.44 9.55
N ASP A 124 14.60 -37.02 10.70
CA ASP A 124 15.96 -37.49 10.97
C ASP A 124 17.04 -36.40 10.79
N GLY A 125 16.70 -35.14 11.11
CA GLY A 125 17.60 -33.98 10.98
C GLY A 125 17.73 -33.41 9.57
N LEU A 126 16.93 -33.89 8.61
CA LEU A 126 16.92 -33.45 7.22
C LEU A 126 15.54 -32.94 6.81
N LEU A 127 15.48 -31.98 5.89
CA LEU A 127 14.22 -31.49 5.34
C LEU A 127 13.51 -32.55 4.48
N THR A 128 12.21 -32.69 4.65
CA THR A 128 11.38 -33.62 3.84
C THR A 128 11.03 -33.05 2.46
N GLY A 129 11.11 -31.72 2.31
CA GLY A 129 10.65 -30.97 1.14
C GLY A 129 9.15 -30.61 1.22
N GLU A 130 8.55 -30.66 2.40
CA GLU A 130 7.17 -30.27 2.67
C GLU A 130 7.14 -29.03 3.58
N VAL A 131 6.14 -28.17 3.39
CA VAL A 131 5.93 -26.94 4.15
C VAL A 131 4.50 -26.90 4.66
N GLU A 132 4.34 -26.46 5.91
CA GLU A 132 3.05 -26.18 6.53
C GLU A 132 3.06 -24.79 7.18
N GLY A 133 1.90 -24.27 7.55
CA GLY A 133 1.80 -23.00 8.25
C GLY A 133 0.65 -22.13 7.78
N PRO A 134 0.33 -21.07 8.54
CA PRO A 134 -0.83 -20.23 8.28
C PRO A 134 -0.73 -19.44 6.97
N LEU A 135 0.50 -19.22 6.47
CA LEU A 135 0.77 -18.43 5.27
C LEU A 135 0.95 -19.29 4.01
N VAL A 136 0.80 -20.62 4.10
CA VAL A 136 0.78 -21.49 2.93
C VAL A 136 -0.53 -21.33 2.18
N GLU A 137 -1.66 -21.43 2.90
CA GLU A 137 -3.02 -21.33 2.33
C GLU A 137 -3.74 -20.01 2.69
N GLY A 138 -3.23 -19.27 3.68
CA GLY A 138 -3.77 -18.00 4.16
C GLY A 138 -2.94 -16.78 3.76
N THR A 139 -3.38 -15.60 4.19
CA THR A 139 -2.71 -14.32 3.91
C THR A 139 -2.09 -13.72 5.16
N LYS A 140 -1.16 -12.77 4.97
CA LYS A 140 -0.60 -11.99 6.09
C LYS A 140 -1.67 -11.18 6.83
N ALA A 141 -2.71 -10.74 6.12
CA ALA A 141 -3.87 -10.09 6.71
C ALA A 141 -4.61 -10.99 7.70
N ASP A 142 -4.84 -12.26 7.35
CA ASP A 142 -5.54 -13.22 8.23
C ASP A 142 -4.77 -13.43 9.53
N VAL A 143 -3.44 -13.56 9.44
CA VAL A 143 -2.56 -13.69 10.61
C VAL A 143 -2.58 -12.42 11.46
N LEU A 144 -2.52 -11.24 10.84
CA LEU A 144 -2.61 -9.96 11.56
C LEU A 144 -3.94 -9.82 12.29
N VAL A 145 -5.06 -10.14 11.65
CA VAL A 145 -6.40 -10.09 12.28
C VAL A 145 -6.48 -11.03 13.48
N ASN A 146 -5.98 -12.27 13.34
CA ASN A 146 -5.97 -13.20 14.47
C ASN A 146 -5.11 -12.68 15.64
N LEU A 147 -3.93 -12.13 15.34
CA LEU A 147 -3.02 -11.58 16.36
C LEU A 147 -3.67 -10.42 17.14
N ILE A 148 -4.30 -9.47 16.45
CA ILE A 148 -4.91 -8.32 17.13
C ILE A 148 -6.13 -8.71 17.96
N GLU A 149 -6.89 -9.73 17.52
CA GLU A 149 -8.01 -10.30 18.29
C GLU A 149 -7.51 -10.97 19.58
N GLU A 150 -6.38 -11.68 19.51
CA GLU A 150 -5.75 -12.30 20.68
C GLU A 150 -5.18 -11.28 21.69
N GLN A 151 -4.67 -10.15 21.19
CA GLN A 151 -4.04 -9.10 22.02
C GLN A 151 -5.00 -7.98 22.46
N ASP A 152 -6.28 -8.03 22.08
CA ASP A 152 -7.26 -6.94 22.31
C ASP A 152 -6.76 -5.59 21.76
N ILE A 153 -6.14 -5.63 20.57
CA ILE A 153 -5.64 -4.48 19.82
C ILE A 153 -6.58 -4.19 18.65
N SER A 154 -6.76 -2.92 18.30
CA SER A 154 -7.51 -2.54 17.09
C SER A 154 -6.58 -2.37 15.89
N LEU A 155 -7.08 -2.59 14.66
CA LEU A 155 -6.34 -2.22 13.43
C LEU A 155 -5.91 -0.75 13.42
N ASP A 156 -6.68 0.14 14.07
CA ASP A 156 -6.37 1.56 14.26
C ASP A 156 -5.18 1.83 15.21
N GLU A 157 -4.59 0.78 15.77
CA GLU A 157 -3.42 0.81 16.65
C GLU A 157 -2.22 0.06 16.05
N CYS A 158 -2.31 -0.34 14.77
CA CYS A 158 -1.30 -1.16 14.09
C CYS A 158 -0.58 -0.39 12.97
N VAL A 159 0.73 -0.62 12.87
CA VAL A 159 1.58 -0.23 11.74
C VAL A 159 2.11 -1.48 11.06
N ALA A 160 2.06 -1.55 9.73
CA ALA A 160 2.58 -2.67 8.95
C ALA A 160 3.72 -2.21 8.05
N VAL A 161 4.82 -2.96 7.99
CA VAL A 161 6.03 -2.66 7.20
C VAL A 161 6.31 -3.83 6.26
N GLY A 162 6.40 -3.57 4.96
CA GLY A 162 6.65 -4.60 3.95
C GLY A 162 7.29 -4.04 2.67
N ASP A 163 7.84 -4.93 1.84
CA ASP A 163 8.52 -4.60 0.58
C ASP A 163 7.81 -5.21 -0.65
N GLY A 164 7.08 -6.32 -0.45
CA GLY A 164 6.62 -7.22 -1.50
C GLY A 164 5.11 -7.23 -1.71
N ALA A 165 4.69 -7.82 -2.84
CA ALA A 165 3.26 -7.93 -3.19
C ALA A 165 2.47 -8.83 -2.22
N ASN A 166 3.15 -9.76 -1.54
CA ASN A 166 2.63 -10.57 -0.44
C ASN A 166 2.23 -9.73 0.79
N ASP A 167 2.84 -8.55 0.97
CA ASP A 167 2.57 -7.65 2.10
C ASP A 167 1.36 -6.77 1.89
N ILE A 168 0.91 -6.60 0.64
CA ILE A 168 -0.22 -5.73 0.27
C ILE A 168 -1.42 -5.97 1.17
N SER A 169 -1.79 -7.23 1.37
CA SER A 169 -2.94 -7.61 2.20
C SER A 169 -2.82 -7.12 3.66
N MET A 170 -1.62 -7.16 4.24
CA MET A 170 -1.34 -6.71 5.61
C MET A 170 -1.25 -5.17 5.70
N ILE A 171 -0.60 -4.55 4.71
CA ILE A 171 -0.41 -3.10 4.61
C ILE A 171 -1.75 -2.39 4.45
N GLU A 172 -2.67 -2.92 3.63
CA GLU A 172 -3.99 -2.31 3.37
C GLU A 172 -4.92 -2.27 4.58
N ILE A 173 -4.78 -3.21 5.52
CA ILE A 173 -5.67 -3.30 6.68
C ILE A 173 -5.13 -2.59 7.94
N ALA A 174 -3.82 -2.37 8.01
CA ALA A 174 -3.21 -1.62 9.10
C ALA A 174 -3.58 -0.14 9.02
N LYS A 175 -3.54 0.58 10.15
CA LYS A 175 -3.80 2.03 10.14
C LYS A 175 -2.79 2.80 9.31
N TYR A 176 -1.52 2.42 9.42
CA TYR A 176 -0.45 2.95 8.61
C TYR A 176 0.33 1.81 7.98
N GLY A 177 0.36 1.81 6.66
CA GLY A 177 1.20 0.96 5.84
C GLY A 177 2.50 1.65 5.46
N ILE A 178 3.64 1.00 5.69
CA ILE A 178 4.97 1.47 5.33
C ILE A 178 5.56 0.54 4.26
N ALA A 179 5.78 1.11 3.08
CA ALA A 179 6.52 0.47 2.00
C ALA A 179 8.02 0.70 2.21
N PHE A 180 8.76 -0.34 2.61
CA PHE A 180 10.20 -0.29 2.84
C PHE A 180 10.96 -0.86 1.64
N ASN A 181 11.74 -0.03 0.96
CA ASN A 181 12.43 -0.34 -0.30
C ASN A 181 11.58 -1.15 -1.31
N ALA A 182 10.28 -0.84 -1.34
CA ALA A 182 9.30 -1.76 -1.87
C ALA A 182 9.16 -1.71 -3.40
N LYS A 183 8.53 -2.76 -3.96
CA LYS A 183 8.14 -2.79 -5.38
C LYS A 183 7.04 -1.75 -5.67
N PRO A 184 6.89 -1.27 -6.92
CA PRO A 184 5.92 -0.23 -7.26
C PRO A 184 4.48 -0.52 -6.81
N ALA A 185 4.03 -1.78 -6.90
CA ALA A 185 2.68 -2.17 -6.49
C ALA A 185 2.40 -1.90 -4.99
N VAL A 186 3.42 -2.06 -4.14
CA VAL A 186 3.31 -1.81 -2.69
C VAL A 186 3.38 -0.31 -2.40
N LYS A 187 4.23 0.42 -3.13
CA LYS A 187 4.33 1.89 -3.02
C LYS A 187 3.04 2.61 -3.36
N GLU A 188 2.21 2.05 -4.25
CA GLU A 188 0.94 2.64 -4.65
C GLU A 188 -0.13 2.58 -3.55
N ILE A 189 -0.03 1.63 -2.62
CA ILE A 189 -1.02 1.43 -1.55
C ILE A 189 -0.56 1.93 -0.18
N ALA A 190 0.75 2.02 0.06
CA ALA A 190 1.28 2.37 1.38
C ALA A 190 1.13 3.86 1.69
N ASP A 191 0.89 4.18 2.96
CA ASP A 191 0.79 5.56 3.45
C ASP A 191 2.15 6.25 3.48
N ILE A 192 3.20 5.49 3.79
CA ILE A 192 4.57 5.97 3.93
C ILE A 192 5.48 5.12 3.05
N ILE A 193 6.40 5.78 2.34
CA ILE A 193 7.37 5.14 1.46
C ILE A 193 8.77 5.49 1.96
N ILE A 194 9.58 4.47 2.24
CA ILE A 194 10.97 4.57 2.64
C ILE A 194 11.81 3.90 1.55
N GLU A 195 12.70 4.65 0.92
CA GLU A 195 13.55 4.14 -0.18
C GLU A 195 15.01 3.98 0.21
N ASN A 196 15.39 4.46 1.40
CA ASN A 196 16.73 4.27 1.93
C ASN A 196 16.75 2.90 2.64
N ASN A 197 17.78 2.09 2.40
CA ASN A 197 17.95 0.77 3.00
C ASN A 197 18.33 0.83 4.50
N ASP A 198 17.74 1.74 5.26
CA ASP A 198 18.00 1.94 6.68
C ASP A 198 16.68 1.87 7.47
N LEU A 199 16.51 0.81 8.26
CA LEU A 199 15.29 0.55 9.03
C LEU A 199 15.09 1.55 10.17
N LYS A 200 16.11 2.36 10.55
CA LYS A 200 15.94 3.45 11.52
C LYS A 200 14.96 4.52 11.02
N GLU A 201 14.76 4.65 9.71
CA GLU A 201 13.73 5.56 9.17
C GLU A 201 12.33 5.12 9.58
N VAL A 202 12.07 3.82 9.67
CA VAL A 202 10.79 3.28 10.15
C VAL A 202 10.53 3.76 11.58
N LEU A 203 11.52 3.61 12.47
CA LEU A 203 11.45 4.12 13.85
C LEU A 203 11.13 5.63 13.85
N PHE A 204 11.86 6.42 13.07
CA PHE A 204 11.64 7.87 12.98
C PHE A 204 10.19 8.22 12.59
N PHE A 205 9.63 7.55 11.59
CA PHE A 205 8.25 7.79 11.16
C PHE A 205 7.24 7.37 12.22
N ILE A 206 7.39 6.19 12.82
CA ILE A 206 6.48 5.68 13.85
C ILE A 206 6.43 6.62 15.07
N ASN A 207 7.58 7.13 15.50
CA ASN A 207 7.66 8.05 16.62
C ASN A 207 6.93 9.37 16.33
N ASN A 208 7.06 9.90 15.11
CA ASN A 208 6.37 11.12 14.71
C ASN A 208 4.84 10.91 14.57
N LEU A 209 4.39 9.71 14.17
CA LEU A 209 2.97 9.39 14.08
C LEU A 209 2.28 9.41 15.45
N ASN A 210 3.00 9.07 16.53
CA ASN A 210 2.48 9.18 17.89
C ASN A 210 2.58 10.61 18.46
N ALA A 211 3.60 11.39 18.08
CA ALA A 211 3.76 12.77 18.54
C ALA A 211 2.60 13.70 18.13
N ASP A 212 2.02 13.51 16.94
CA ASP A 212 0.84 14.25 16.48
C ASP A 212 -0.44 13.94 17.31
N SER A 213 -0.43 12.87 18.11
CA SER A 213 -1.55 12.49 18.99
C SER A 213 -1.46 13.05 20.42
N ASP A 214 -0.27 13.36 20.92
CA ASP A 214 -0.06 13.88 22.27
C ASP A 214 -0.29 15.40 22.39
N GLU A 215 -0.17 16.17 21.30
CA GLU A 215 -0.45 17.62 21.32
C GLU A 215 -1.95 17.98 21.47
N LEU A 216 -2.85 17.00 21.43
CA LEU A 216 -4.30 17.20 21.56
C LEU A 216 -4.86 16.97 22.96
N GLU A 217 -4.13 16.32 23.87
CA GLU A 217 -4.65 16.06 25.23
C GLU A 217 -4.09 17.04 26.28
N GLU A 218 -2.84 17.51 26.16
CA GLU A 218 -2.26 18.46 27.13
C GLU A 218 -2.72 19.92 26.95
N SER A 219 -3.39 20.24 25.84
CA SER A 219 -3.92 21.57 25.55
C SER A 219 -5.34 21.83 26.11
N THR A 220 -6.00 20.79 26.64
CA THR A 220 -7.39 20.88 27.12
C THR A 220 -7.53 21.08 28.63
N GLU A 221 -6.51 20.78 29.45
CA GLU A 221 -6.58 21.01 30.91
C GLU A 221 -5.90 22.32 31.38
N LEU A 222 -5.01 22.93 30.58
CA LEU A 222 -4.35 24.20 30.92
C LEU A 222 -5.11 25.45 30.48
N THR A 223 -6.23 25.31 29.75
CA THR A 223 -6.97 26.45 29.18
C THR A 223 -8.16 26.95 30.03
N GLU A 224 -8.49 26.31 31.15
CA GLU A 224 -9.52 26.82 32.09
C GLU A 224 -8.98 27.63 33.29
N GLU A 225 -7.66 27.62 33.57
CA GLU A 225 -7.12 28.27 34.79
C GLU A 225 -6.33 29.58 34.57
N ILE A 226 -6.06 30.01 33.32
CA ILE A 226 -5.25 31.23 33.04
C ILE A 226 -6.05 32.31 32.28
N ALA A 227 -7.38 32.34 32.45
CA ALA A 227 -8.24 33.39 31.88
C ALA A 227 -8.71 34.46 32.89
N GLU A 228 -8.06 34.56 34.04
CA GLU A 228 -8.13 35.73 34.94
C GLU A 228 -6.72 36.05 35.44
N ASP A 229 -5.89 36.70 34.62
CA ASP A 229 -5.10 37.85 35.08
C ASP A 229 -4.17 38.42 34.00
N THR A 230 -4.37 39.72 33.79
CA THR A 230 -3.38 40.72 33.36
C THR A 230 -2.96 40.86 31.90
N GLU A 231 -3.14 42.11 31.47
CA GLU A 231 -2.77 42.77 30.23
C GLU A 231 -1.26 43.04 30.12
N ASP A 232 -0.85 43.35 28.88
CA ASP A 232 0.35 44.09 28.45
C ASP A 232 1.73 43.41 28.56
N ILE A 233 2.29 43.03 27.40
CA ILE A 233 3.40 43.74 26.73
C ILE A 233 3.70 43.06 25.38
N SER A 234 3.89 43.89 24.36
CA SER A 234 4.35 43.52 23.01
C SER A 234 5.87 43.58 22.86
N SER A 235 6.35 42.85 21.84
CA SER A 235 7.59 42.99 21.04
C SER A 235 8.82 42.15 21.41
N GLU A 236 9.15 41.25 20.47
CA GLU A 236 10.43 41.08 19.75
C GLU A 236 11.76 40.90 20.52
N ASP A 237 12.56 40.01 19.92
CA ASP A 237 13.98 39.69 20.12
C ASP A 237 14.32 38.71 21.26
N VAL A 238 14.66 37.46 20.89
CA VAL A 238 16.07 37.01 20.84
C VAL A 238 16.16 35.78 19.92
N ALA A 239 16.64 36.00 18.70
CA ALA A 239 17.39 35.01 17.93
C ALA A 239 18.76 35.62 17.63
N SER A 240 19.70 35.47 18.56
CA SER A 240 21.15 35.53 18.31
C SER A 240 21.89 35.34 19.63
N GLU A 241 22.47 34.16 19.84
CA GLU A 241 23.87 34.05 20.30
C GLU A 241 24.31 32.59 20.15
N ALA A 242 25.14 32.37 19.13
CA ALA A 242 26.05 31.24 19.10
C ALA A 242 27.25 31.56 19.99
N ALA A 243 27.74 30.53 20.68
CA ALA A 243 29.12 30.38 21.16
C ALA A 243 29.66 31.43 22.15
N GLU A 244 29.64 31.10 23.45
CA GLU A 244 30.84 30.78 24.25
C GLU A 244 30.47 30.65 25.74
N VAL A 245 31.36 29.96 26.46
CA VAL A 245 31.62 30.05 27.91
C VAL A 245 31.06 28.92 28.78
N VAL A 246 31.97 28.00 29.18
CA VAL A 246 32.14 27.73 30.62
C VAL A 246 32.25 26.26 31.03
N SER A 247 33.35 25.58 30.73
CA SER A 247 33.81 24.36 31.39
C SER A 247 33.84 24.44 32.94
N SER A 248 33.33 23.44 33.67
CA SER A 248 33.97 22.86 34.87
C SER A 248 33.06 21.83 35.53
N GLU A 249 33.43 20.55 35.55
CA GLU A 249 33.96 19.89 36.77
C GLU A 249 34.32 18.42 36.49
N ASP A 250 35.43 18.03 37.12
CA ASP A 250 36.20 16.79 37.03
C ASP A 250 35.47 15.55 37.60
N VAL A 251 35.87 14.34 37.19
CA VAL A 251 36.79 13.45 37.95
C VAL A 251 36.85 12.02 37.36
N ALA A 252 38.09 11.53 37.25
CA ALA A 252 38.61 10.14 37.13
C ALA A 252 38.50 9.43 35.76
N SER A 253 39.57 9.17 34.99
CA SER A 253 40.92 8.60 35.21
C SER A 253 40.99 7.10 35.43
N GLU A 254 41.52 6.39 34.43
CA GLU A 254 42.40 5.18 34.43
C GLU A 254 42.18 4.48 33.06
N ALA A 255 43.14 3.96 32.29
CA ALA A 255 44.60 3.92 32.25
C ALA A 255 44.95 3.53 30.79
N ALA A 256 45.79 4.29 30.09
CA ALA A 256 47.18 3.95 29.79
C ALA A 256 47.40 2.77 28.81
N GLU A 257 47.84 3.15 27.61
CA GLU A 257 49.18 2.86 27.05
C GLU A 257 49.36 1.87 25.88
N VAL A 258 50.16 2.38 24.91
CA VAL A 258 51.02 1.72 23.88
C VAL A 258 50.29 0.98 22.73
N VAL A 259 50.65 1.07 21.43
CA VAL A 259 51.94 1.36 20.78
C VAL A 259 51.74 1.91 19.35
N SER A 260 52.51 2.96 19.05
CA SER A 260 53.10 3.46 17.80
C SER A 260 52.91 2.72 16.45
N SER A 261 52.48 3.52 15.46
CA SER A 261 53.24 3.99 14.27
C SER A 261 53.70 3.06 13.13
N GLU A 262 53.56 3.66 11.94
CA GLU A 262 54.44 3.61 10.76
C GLU A 262 54.15 2.62 9.62
N ASP A 263 53.63 3.23 8.55
CA ASP A 263 54.28 3.40 7.23
C ASP A 263 53.91 2.50 6.03
N VAL A 264 53.38 3.22 5.02
CA VAL A 264 53.88 3.37 3.64
C VAL A 264 54.26 2.09 2.90
N ALA A 265 53.54 1.76 1.82
CA ALA A 265 54.01 1.95 0.45
C ALA A 265 53.08 1.30 -0.59
N SER A 266 52.98 2.03 -1.68
CA SER A 266 52.41 1.73 -2.99
C SER A 266 53.21 0.71 -3.83
N GLU A 267 52.62 0.40 -4.99
CA GLU A 267 53.22 -0.05 -6.26
C GLU A 267 53.05 -1.54 -6.65
N ASP A 268 52.06 -1.74 -7.54
CA ASP A 268 52.23 -2.05 -8.97
C ASP A 268 52.61 -3.47 -9.47
N VAL A 269 51.82 -3.87 -10.48
CA VAL A 269 52.18 -4.50 -11.78
C VAL A 269 52.05 -6.04 -11.97
N ALA A 270 51.37 -6.32 -13.10
CA ALA A 270 51.51 -7.40 -14.10
C ALA A 270 50.78 -8.75 -13.94
N SER A 271 49.73 -8.87 -14.77
CA SER A 271 49.54 -9.86 -15.86
C SER A 271 50.45 -11.09 -15.94
N GLU A 272 49.85 -12.27 -16.18
CA GLU A 272 50.11 -13.09 -17.38
C GLU A 272 49.06 -14.19 -17.59
N ASP A 273 48.76 -14.43 -18.86
CA ASP A 273 47.95 -15.50 -19.46
C ASP A 273 48.42 -16.92 -19.11
N VAL A 274 47.56 -17.93 -19.32
CA VAL A 274 47.82 -19.11 -20.18
C VAL A 274 46.51 -19.89 -20.42
N ALA A 275 46.31 -20.22 -21.71
CA ALA A 275 45.24 -21.03 -22.29
C ALA A 275 45.37 -22.55 -22.00
N SER A 276 44.29 -23.33 -22.20
CA SER A 276 44.19 -24.35 -23.27
C SER A 276 43.11 -25.43 -23.05
N GLU A 277 42.34 -25.66 -24.12
CA GLU A 277 41.88 -26.95 -24.71
C GLU A 277 40.68 -27.77 -24.16
N ALA A 278 39.64 -27.86 -25.03
CA ALA A 278 38.94 -29.02 -25.63
C ALA A 278 39.04 -30.40 -24.92
N VAL A 279 38.05 -31.31 -24.95
CA VAL A 279 37.48 -31.99 -26.14
C VAL A 279 36.14 -32.74 -25.83
N SER A 280 35.23 -32.73 -26.82
CA SER A 280 34.41 -33.84 -27.40
C SER A 280 33.42 -34.74 -26.61
N SER A 281 32.16 -34.67 -27.07
CA SER A 281 31.35 -35.68 -27.79
C SER A 281 30.66 -36.89 -27.10
N GLU A 282 29.37 -36.98 -27.43
CA GLU A 282 28.61 -38.17 -27.92
C GLU A 282 28.10 -39.25 -26.94
N ASP A 283 26.76 -39.36 -26.91
CA ASP A 283 25.95 -40.51 -27.41
C ASP A 283 25.05 -41.34 -26.46
N VAL A 284 23.81 -41.52 -26.98
CA VAL A 284 22.91 -42.70 -26.92
C VAL A 284 22.04 -42.98 -25.66
N ALA A 285 20.77 -42.56 -25.78
CA ALA A 285 19.52 -43.35 -25.88
C ALA A 285 19.20 -44.60 -25.01
N LEU A 286 17.90 -44.66 -24.67
CA LEU A 286 16.96 -45.80 -24.62
C LEU A 286 16.47 -46.36 -23.26
N GLU A 287 15.13 -46.45 -23.23
CA GLU A 287 14.24 -47.49 -22.69
C GLU A 287 13.75 -47.46 -21.24
N ASP A 288 12.45 -47.12 -21.13
CA ASP A 288 11.33 -47.93 -20.61
C ASP A 288 11.58 -48.86 -19.41
N ASN A 289 10.79 -48.67 -18.35
CA ASN A 289 10.10 -49.77 -17.64
C ASN A 289 8.89 -49.25 -16.83
N GLU A 290 7.70 -49.64 -17.29
CA GLU A 290 6.55 -49.91 -16.42
C GLU A 290 6.82 -51.23 -15.66
N ASP A 291 6.52 -51.31 -14.35
CA ASP A 291 5.43 -52.17 -13.86
C ASP A 291 5.28 -52.07 -12.31
N ALA A 292 4.03 -51.79 -11.93
CA ALA A 292 3.23 -52.46 -10.92
C ALA A 292 3.82 -53.01 -9.59
N THR A 293 3.17 -52.53 -8.53
CA THR A 293 2.38 -53.29 -7.53
C THR A 293 2.97 -53.71 -6.17
N SER A 294 2.23 -53.25 -5.14
CA SER A 294 1.75 -54.00 -3.95
C SER A 294 2.80 -54.38 -2.87
N GLU A 295 2.51 -54.50 -1.57
CA GLU A 295 1.31 -54.84 -0.80
C GLU A 295 1.39 -54.29 0.65
N VAL A 296 0.21 -53.95 1.20
CA VAL A 296 -0.37 -54.40 2.51
C VAL A 296 0.46 -54.28 3.80
N ALA A 297 -0.05 -53.52 4.80
CA ALA A 297 -0.68 -54.11 6.00
C ALA A 297 -1.12 -53.05 7.03
N GLU A 298 -2.33 -53.26 7.53
CA GLU A 298 -3.00 -52.61 8.65
C GLU A 298 -2.18 -52.66 9.95
N ASN A 299 -2.36 -51.66 10.82
CA ASN A 299 -2.64 -51.99 12.21
C ASN A 299 -3.56 -50.96 12.89
N VAL A 300 -4.51 -51.50 13.63
CA VAL A 300 -5.57 -50.84 14.38
C VAL A 300 -5.04 -50.49 15.77
N SER A 301 -5.37 -49.32 16.30
CA SER A 301 -5.57 -49.17 17.74
C SER A 301 -6.55 -48.03 18.03
N ALA A 302 -7.55 -48.37 18.84
CA ALA A 302 -8.59 -47.51 19.36
C ALA A 302 -8.43 -47.46 20.88
N GLU A 303 -8.61 -46.28 21.46
CA GLU A 303 -8.97 -45.95 22.85
C GLU A 303 -8.98 -44.40 22.93
N ALA A 304 -9.79 -43.68 23.68
CA ALA A 304 -11.12 -43.86 24.26
C ALA A 304 -11.54 -42.45 24.74
N VAL A 305 -12.78 -42.07 24.44
CA VAL A 305 -13.72 -41.28 25.26
C VAL A 305 -13.16 -40.45 26.43
N GLU A 306 -13.35 -39.12 26.36
CA GLU A 306 -13.94 -38.41 27.50
C GLU A 306 -14.84 -37.25 27.03
N THR A 307 -16.13 -37.44 27.26
CA THR A 307 -17.20 -36.45 27.16
C THR A 307 -17.35 -35.75 28.50
N THR A 308 -17.41 -34.41 28.50
CA THR A 308 -18.11 -33.65 29.55
C THR A 308 -19.01 -32.60 28.92
N SER A 309 -20.28 -32.73 29.26
CA SER A 309 -21.45 -31.93 28.96
C SER A 309 -21.65 -30.75 29.90
N SER A 310 -22.18 -29.63 29.39
CA SER A 310 -23.14 -28.73 30.05
C SER A 310 -23.54 -27.65 29.03
N GLU A 311 -24.70 -27.74 28.38
CA GLU A 311 -26.04 -27.27 28.81
C GLU A 311 -26.24 -25.74 28.69
N ASP A 312 -27.16 -25.41 27.76
CA ASP A 312 -28.23 -24.42 27.78
C ASP A 312 -27.96 -22.93 28.03
N VAL A 313 -28.28 -22.13 27.00
CA VAL A 313 -29.18 -20.97 27.15
C VAL A 313 -30.14 -20.92 25.95
N THR A 314 -31.44 -21.08 26.22
CA THR A 314 -32.55 -20.71 25.33
C THR A 314 -33.25 -19.45 25.86
N SER A 315 -33.81 -18.66 24.93
CA SER A 315 -34.87 -17.63 25.09
C SER A 315 -34.43 -16.27 25.67
N GLU A 316 -34.93 -15.09 25.27
CA GLU A 316 -36.24 -14.67 24.74
C GLU A 316 -36.14 -13.45 23.79
N GLU A 317 -37.20 -13.31 22.98
CA GLU A 317 -37.58 -12.15 22.17
C GLU A 317 -37.87 -10.87 23.00
N SER A 318 -37.55 -9.70 22.41
CA SER A 318 -38.40 -8.50 22.31
C SER A 318 -37.59 -7.45 21.53
N GLY A 319 -38.10 -6.64 20.60
CA GLY A 319 -39.44 -6.18 20.33
C GLY A 319 -39.44 -4.64 20.33
N LYS A 320 -39.39 -4.04 19.12
CA LYS A 320 -39.89 -2.69 18.78
C LYS A 320 -39.15 -1.47 19.38
N THR A 321 -38.66 -0.55 18.54
CA THR A 321 -39.39 0.66 18.08
C THR A 321 -38.61 1.49 17.05
N SER A 322 -39.42 2.09 16.19
CA SER A 322 -39.21 3.12 15.15
C SER A 322 -38.45 4.39 15.56
N GLU A 323 -37.83 5.03 14.56
CA GLU A 323 -38.07 6.42 14.08
C GLU A 323 -36.93 6.75 13.08
N GLU A 324 -37.13 6.64 11.76
CA GLU A 324 -37.64 7.72 10.89
C GLU A 324 -37.43 9.13 11.44
N GLU A 325 -36.41 9.83 10.94
CA GLU A 325 -36.58 11.24 10.54
C GLU A 325 -35.75 11.53 9.28
N THR A 326 -36.49 11.77 8.21
CA THR A 326 -36.03 12.39 6.98
C THR A 326 -36.20 13.90 7.17
N GLU A 327 -35.22 14.72 6.80
CA GLU A 327 -35.53 16.10 6.41
C GLU A 327 -34.58 16.65 5.33
N LYS A 328 -35.23 17.02 4.21
CA LYS A 328 -34.77 17.88 3.13
C LYS A 328 -34.47 19.29 3.64
N VAL A 329 -33.60 20.04 2.96
CA VAL A 329 -33.75 21.48 2.57
C VAL A 329 -32.64 21.77 1.52
N SER A 330 -32.90 21.79 0.20
CA SER A 330 -33.39 22.90 -0.66
C SER A 330 -32.53 24.17 -0.71
N GLU A 331 -32.14 24.53 -1.94
CA GLU A 331 -31.66 25.85 -2.36
C GLU A 331 -32.63 26.98 -1.95
N ASP A 332 -32.11 28.12 -1.45
CA ASP A 332 -32.24 29.39 -2.18
C ASP A 332 -31.34 30.51 -1.64
N LYS A 333 -31.08 31.48 -2.53
CA LYS A 333 -30.13 32.59 -2.40
C LYS A 333 -30.60 33.77 -1.54
N LYS A 334 -29.57 34.52 -1.12
CA LYS A 334 -29.47 35.97 -0.76
C LYS A 334 -29.66 36.38 0.72
N GLY A 335 -28.51 36.51 1.39
CA GLY A 335 -27.96 37.84 1.67
C GLY A 335 -28.15 38.40 3.09
N SER A 336 -27.11 38.32 3.92
CA SER A 336 -26.80 39.36 4.92
C SER A 336 -25.36 39.26 5.39
N LYS A 337 -24.74 40.42 5.55
CA LYS A 337 -23.35 40.69 5.93
C LYS A 337 -22.97 40.09 7.28
N SER A 338 -21.78 39.48 7.37
CA SER A 338 -20.99 39.47 8.61
C SER A 338 -19.49 39.54 8.28
N LYS A 339 -18.76 40.11 9.23
CA LYS A 339 -17.48 40.82 9.07
C LYS A 339 -16.30 39.87 8.91
N ASN A 340 -15.52 40.06 7.84
CA ASN A 340 -14.20 39.45 7.65
C ASN A 340 -13.27 39.78 8.84
N LYS A 341 -12.85 38.74 9.58
CA LYS A 341 -11.60 38.74 10.33
C LYS A 341 -10.45 38.84 9.31
N LYS A 342 -9.61 39.85 9.47
CA LYS A 342 -8.43 40.13 8.62
C LYS A 342 -7.47 38.93 8.65
N SER A 343 -7.36 38.23 7.54
CA SER A 343 -6.29 37.27 7.27
C SER A 343 -4.94 38.00 7.18
N LYS A 344 -3.89 37.33 7.69
CA LYS A 344 -2.48 37.74 7.74
C LYS A 344 -2.02 38.43 6.43
N LYS A 345 -1.20 39.48 6.58
CA LYS A 345 -0.54 40.20 5.47
C LYS A 345 0.21 39.19 4.59
N ASN A 346 -0.28 38.95 3.38
CA ASN A 346 0.54 38.40 2.29
C ASN A 346 1.69 39.39 2.03
N GLN A 347 2.89 39.09 2.52
CA GLN A 347 4.10 39.75 2.02
C GLN A 347 4.28 39.32 0.55
N LEU A 348 4.33 40.31 -0.34
CA LEU A 348 4.71 40.10 -1.73
C LEU A 348 6.22 39.80 -1.77
N PRO A 349 6.70 38.96 -2.71
CA PRO A 349 8.12 38.68 -2.85
C PRO A 349 8.92 39.98 -3.07
N GLU A 350 10.08 40.10 -2.45
CA GLU A 350 11.00 41.21 -2.69
C GLU A 350 11.68 41.00 -4.04
N VAL A 351 11.41 41.89 -4.99
CA VAL A 351 11.98 41.84 -6.34
C VAL A 351 12.84 43.08 -6.53
N ASP A 352 14.11 42.88 -6.85
CA ASP A 352 15.07 43.94 -7.15
C ASP A 352 14.79 44.46 -8.57
N PHE A 353 13.95 45.49 -8.67
CA PHE A 353 13.44 46.00 -9.94
C PHE A 353 13.95 47.42 -10.23
N ASP A 354 14.69 47.57 -11.32
CA ASP A 354 15.25 48.84 -11.78
C ASP A 354 14.17 49.75 -12.39
N VAL A 355 13.83 50.83 -11.65
CA VAL A 355 12.83 51.81 -12.06
C VAL A 355 13.44 52.86 -12.99
N ALA A 356 12.75 53.19 -14.10
CA ALA A 356 13.22 54.19 -15.05
C ALA A 356 13.45 55.59 -14.42
N THR A 357 14.46 56.31 -14.90
CA THR A 357 14.91 57.61 -14.35
C THR A 357 14.01 58.79 -14.74
N THR A 358 13.16 58.64 -15.76
CA THR A 358 12.25 59.69 -16.25
C THR A 358 10.79 59.42 -15.82
N PRO A 359 10.03 60.44 -15.37
CA PRO A 359 8.64 60.27 -14.90
C PRO A 359 7.65 59.71 -15.94
N GLU A 360 7.92 59.92 -17.24
CA GLU A 360 7.13 59.34 -18.33
C GLU A 360 7.48 57.86 -18.57
N GLY A 361 8.76 57.49 -18.44
CA GLY A 361 9.21 56.08 -18.55
C GLY A 361 8.64 55.20 -17.44
N VAL A 362 8.52 55.73 -16.21
CA VAL A 362 7.90 55.00 -15.08
C VAL A 362 6.39 54.76 -15.29
N ARG A 363 5.70 55.64 -16.02
CA ARG A 363 4.29 55.44 -16.37
C ARG A 363 4.11 54.40 -17.48
N GLN A 364 4.96 54.43 -18.50
CA GLN A 364 4.94 53.41 -19.55
C GLN A 364 5.27 52.01 -19.00
N GLN A 365 6.28 51.90 -18.13
CA GLN A 365 6.58 50.66 -17.42
C GLN A 365 5.39 50.14 -16.59
N LYS A 366 4.59 51.05 -16.02
CA LYS A 366 3.38 50.68 -15.29
C LYS A 366 2.30 50.13 -16.22
N ASP A 367 1.99 50.84 -17.31
CA ASP A 367 0.93 50.45 -18.25
C ASP A 367 1.27 49.11 -18.94
N GLU A 368 2.54 48.87 -19.26
CA GLU A 368 3.03 47.60 -19.79
C GLU A 368 2.87 46.44 -18.79
N ARG A 369 3.19 46.66 -17.51
CA ARG A 369 3.06 45.65 -16.45
C ARG A 369 1.60 45.39 -16.08
N GLU A 370 0.74 46.40 -16.10
CA GLU A 370 -0.71 46.25 -15.93
C GLU A 370 -1.32 45.43 -17.08
N ALA A 371 -0.87 45.63 -18.32
CA ALA A 371 -1.27 44.82 -19.46
C ALA A 371 -0.78 43.36 -19.36
N LEU A 372 0.43 43.14 -18.84
CA LEU A 372 0.96 41.79 -18.58
C LEU A 372 0.16 41.07 -17.48
N ILE A 373 -0.24 41.78 -16.41
CA ILE A 373 -1.13 41.23 -15.38
C ILE A 373 -2.47 40.77 -15.95
N SER A 374 -3.08 41.56 -16.84
CA SER A 374 -4.35 41.18 -17.46
C SER A 374 -4.22 39.87 -18.23
N LYS A 375 -3.14 39.71 -19.02
CA LYS A 375 -2.89 38.47 -19.77
C LYS A 375 -2.64 37.26 -18.87
N ILE A 376 -1.82 37.41 -17.82
CA ILE A 376 -1.54 36.33 -16.86
C ILE A 376 -2.81 35.95 -16.08
N ALA A 377 -3.68 36.93 -15.79
CA ALA A 377 -4.96 36.68 -15.13
C ALA A 377 -5.92 35.87 -16.01
N ASP A 378 -6.02 36.21 -17.30
CA ASP A 378 -6.85 35.50 -18.28
C ASP A 378 -6.35 34.04 -18.45
N GLU A 379 -5.03 33.85 -18.63
CA GLU A 379 -4.40 32.52 -18.73
C GLU A 379 -4.64 31.69 -17.45
N ARG A 380 -4.50 32.30 -16.27
CA ARG A 380 -4.76 31.64 -14.99
C ARG A 380 -6.23 31.23 -14.84
N GLU A 381 -7.17 32.06 -15.30
CA GLU A 381 -8.59 31.73 -15.26
C GLU A 381 -8.92 30.54 -16.16
N GLU A 382 -8.31 30.47 -17.35
CA GLU A 382 -8.45 29.36 -18.28
C GLU A 382 -7.95 28.03 -17.68
N PHE A 383 -6.73 28.01 -17.10
CA PHE A 383 -6.21 26.81 -16.42
C PHE A 383 -7.06 26.39 -15.22
N ASN A 384 -7.60 27.35 -14.46
CA ASN A 384 -8.51 27.04 -13.35
C ASN A 384 -9.85 26.47 -13.83
N LYS A 385 -10.33 26.88 -15.00
CA LYS A 385 -11.55 26.33 -15.60
C LYS A 385 -11.34 24.88 -16.01
N VAL A 386 -10.24 24.59 -16.71
CA VAL A 386 -9.84 23.23 -17.10
C VAL A 386 -9.66 22.33 -15.87
N ALA A 387 -9.03 22.83 -14.80
CA ALA A 387 -8.90 22.09 -13.55
C ALA A 387 -10.27 21.78 -12.91
N LYS A 388 -11.23 22.71 -12.94
CA LYS A 388 -12.59 22.46 -12.41
C LYS A 388 -13.34 21.42 -13.23
N GLU A 389 -13.19 21.43 -14.55
CA GLU A 389 -13.83 20.46 -15.44
C GLU A 389 -13.29 19.04 -15.21
N HIS A 390 -11.96 18.88 -15.17
CA HIS A 390 -11.34 17.58 -14.88
C HIS A 390 -11.61 17.08 -13.46
N ARG A 391 -11.74 17.99 -12.48
CA ARG A 391 -12.16 17.60 -11.12
C ARG A 391 -13.56 17.00 -11.12
N LYS A 392 -14.52 17.62 -11.82
CA LYS A 392 -15.89 17.09 -11.91
C LYS A 392 -15.92 15.73 -12.57
N ILE A 393 -15.22 15.58 -13.70
CA ILE A 393 -15.13 14.31 -14.43
C ILE A 393 -14.53 13.22 -13.53
N ARG A 394 -13.44 13.53 -12.82
CA ARG A 394 -12.83 12.59 -11.86
C ARG A 394 -13.79 12.20 -10.75
N ASP A 395 -14.47 13.16 -10.14
CA ASP A 395 -15.39 12.91 -9.03
C ASP A 395 -16.57 12.02 -9.51
N GLU A 396 -17.15 12.31 -10.68
CA GLU A 396 -18.20 11.50 -11.31
C GLU A 396 -17.74 10.07 -11.67
N LEU A 397 -16.52 9.93 -12.22
CA LEU A 397 -15.95 8.62 -12.53
C LEU A 397 -15.68 7.81 -11.26
N ASN A 398 -15.16 8.43 -10.21
CA ASN A 398 -14.91 7.78 -8.93
C ASN A 398 -16.21 7.33 -8.24
N ASP A 399 -17.28 8.10 -8.36
CA ASP A 399 -18.59 7.70 -7.85
C ASP A 399 -19.12 6.48 -8.63
N SER A 400 -19.02 6.51 -9.97
CA SER A 400 -19.39 5.36 -10.81
C SER A 400 -18.53 4.13 -10.55
N LEU A 401 -17.25 4.30 -10.19
CA LEU A 401 -16.33 3.22 -9.83
C LEU A 401 -16.82 2.53 -8.55
N LYS A 402 -17.17 3.30 -7.52
CA LYS A 402 -17.70 2.75 -6.26
C LYS A 402 -19.00 1.97 -6.46
N GLU A 403 -19.90 2.48 -7.31
CA GLU A 403 -21.15 1.79 -7.64
C GLU A 403 -20.89 0.46 -8.36
N ASN A 404 -20.03 0.45 -9.37
CA ASN A 404 -19.69 -0.77 -10.12
C ASN A 404 -18.95 -1.79 -9.24
N LEU A 405 -18.05 -1.34 -8.38
CA LEU A 405 -17.35 -2.19 -7.43
C LEU A 405 -18.31 -2.83 -6.43
N LYS A 406 -19.27 -2.07 -5.90
CA LYS A 406 -20.31 -2.59 -5.01
C LYS A 406 -21.14 -3.68 -5.71
N LEU A 407 -21.56 -3.43 -6.96
CA LEU A 407 -22.29 -4.44 -7.75
C LEU A 407 -21.44 -5.70 -8.01
N ALA A 408 -20.14 -5.55 -8.27
CA ALA A 408 -19.23 -6.68 -8.45
C ALA A 408 -19.11 -7.54 -7.17
N ILE A 409 -19.04 -6.90 -6.00
CA ILE A 409 -19.03 -7.57 -4.69
C ILE A 409 -20.36 -8.29 -4.45
N ASP A 410 -21.49 -7.64 -4.72
CA ASP A 410 -22.82 -8.27 -4.57
C ASP A 410 -22.94 -9.54 -5.44
N PHE A 411 -22.37 -9.55 -6.65
CA PHE A 411 -22.35 -10.73 -7.51
C PHE A 411 -21.37 -11.81 -7.03
N ARG A 412 -20.24 -11.43 -6.46
CA ARG A 412 -19.30 -12.36 -5.80
C ARG A 412 -19.99 -13.09 -4.65
N ASP A 413 -20.72 -12.36 -3.81
CA ASP A 413 -21.36 -12.91 -2.63
C ASP A 413 -22.53 -13.84 -3.02
N LYS A 414 -23.35 -13.45 -4.02
CA LYS A 414 -24.37 -14.34 -4.61
C LYS A 414 -23.77 -15.61 -5.22
N ARG A 415 -22.65 -15.50 -5.93
CA ARG A 415 -21.93 -16.67 -6.46
C ARG A 415 -21.46 -17.59 -5.32
N ASN A 416 -20.95 -17.03 -4.23
CA ASN A 416 -20.49 -17.81 -3.09
C ASN A 416 -21.65 -18.55 -2.40
N GLU A 417 -22.81 -17.90 -2.26
CA GLU A 417 -24.03 -18.52 -1.74
C GLU A 417 -24.46 -19.71 -2.61
N ILE A 418 -24.50 -19.53 -3.94
CA ILE A 418 -24.89 -20.61 -4.85
C ILE A 418 -23.84 -21.72 -4.89
N ASN A 419 -22.55 -21.40 -4.79
CA ASN A 419 -21.50 -22.42 -4.71
C ASN A 419 -21.68 -23.31 -3.46
N LYS A 420 -22.17 -22.75 -2.35
CA LYS A 420 -22.53 -23.51 -1.15
C LYS A 420 -23.69 -24.47 -1.44
N ASP A 421 -24.70 -24.03 -2.18
CA ASP A 421 -25.84 -24.87 -2.60
C ASP A 421 -25.42 -25.96 -3.61
N VAL A 422 -24.48 -25.66 -4.51
CA VAL A 422 -23.83 -26.64 -5.39
C VAL A 422 -23.13 -27.71 -4.58
N GLU A 423 -22.35 -27.31 -3.57
CA GLU A 423 -21.60 -28.24 -2.72
C GLU A 423 -22.53 -29.13 -1.89
N ALA A 424 -23.59 -28.55 -1.30
CA ALA A 424 -24.61 -29.31 -0.58
C ALA A 424 -25.30 -30.33 -1.49
N SER A 425 -25.65 -29.92 -2.72
CA SER A 425 -26.28 -30.82 -3.70
C SER A 425 -25.32 -31.90 -4.22
N LYS A 426 -24.02 -31.59 -4.34
CA LYS A 426 -22.97 -32.57 -4.67
C LYS A 426 -22.80 -33.61 -3.57
N LYS A 427 -22.76 -33.21 -2.28
CA LYS A 427 -22.68 -34.13 -1.14
C LYS A 427 -23.85 -35.11 -1.14
N LEU A 428 -25.08 -34.62 -1.27
CA LEU A 428 -26.28 -35.48 -1.35
C LEU A 428 -26.22 -36.44 -2.56
N ARG A 429 -25.76 -35.95 -3.72
CA ARG A 429 -25.59 -36.80 -4.91
C ARG A 429 -24.54 -37.89 -4.68
N ASP A 430 -23.41 -37.55 -4.05
CA ASP A 430 -22.29 -38.46 -3.85
C ASP A 430 -22.63 -39.52 -2.79
N GLU A 431 -23.35 -39.15 -1.73
CA GLU A 431 -23.95 -40.07 -0.75
C GLU A 431 -24.88 -41.09 -1.43
N VAL A 432 -25.81 -40.63 -2.26
CA VAL A 432 -26.73 -41.51 -3.00
C VAL A 432 -25.97 -42.41 -3.99
N ASN A 433 -24.91 -41.90 -4.62
CA ASN A 433 -24.06 -42.70 -5.50
C ASN A 433 -23.23 -43.73 -4.75
N GLU A 434 -22.76 -43.44 -3.53
CA GLU A 434 -22.11 -44.42 -2.68
C GLU A 434 -23.07 -45.53 -2.26
N GLU A 435 -24.29 -45.18 -1.87
CA GLU A 435 -25.35 -46.15 -1.55
C GLU A 435 -25.68 -47.02 -2.75
N LEU A 436 -25.81 -46.40 -3.93
CA LEU A 436 -26.00 -47.12 -5.19
C LEU A 436 -24.83 -48.08 -5.45
N LYS A 437 -23.59 -47.63 -5.28
CA LYS A 437 -22.38 -48.45 -5.47
C LYS A 437 -22.30 -49.60 -4.47
N LYS A 438 -22.70 -49.40 -3.21
CA LYS A 438 -22.80 -50.45 -2.18
C LYS A 438 -23.87 -51.49 -2.56
N LEU A 439 -25.02 -51.05 -3.06
CA LEU A 439 -26.08 -51.92 -3.57
C LEU A 439 -25.61 -52.74 -4.79
N GLU A 440 -24.91 -52.10 -5.73
CA GLU A 440 -24.34 -52.75 -6.91
C GLU A 440 -23.20 -53.73 -6.57
N TRP A 441 -22.42 -53.44 -5.54
CA TRP A 441 -21.37 -54.32 -5.03
C TRP A 441 -21.96 -55.58 -4.38
N SER A 442 -23.05 -55.42 -3.60
CA SER A 442 -23.71 -56.53 -2.90
C SER A 442 -24.52 -57.45 -3.81
N SER A 443 -24.97 -56.97 -4.98
CA SER A 443 -25.80 -57.73 -5.93
C SER A 443 -25.02 -58.59 -6.93
N GLY A 444 -23.68 -58.65 -6.83
CA GLY A 444 -22.84 -59.39 -7.80
C GLY A 444 -22.83 -58.76 -9.20
N ARG A 445 -23.38 -57.56 -9.36
CA ARG A 445 -23.50 -56.83 -10.64
C ARG A 445 -22.15 -56.52 -11.26
N ARG A 446 -21.12 -56.26 -10.44
CA ARG A 446 -19.73 -56.02 -10.90
C ARG A 446 -19.13 -57.25 -11.58
N ASP A 447 -19.33 -58.43 -11.01
CA ASP A 447 -18.77 -59.66 -11.57
C ASP A 447 -19.51 -60.07 -12.84
N ARG A 448 -20.83 -59.83 -12.90
CA ARG A 448 -21.60 -59.91 -14.13
C ARG A 448 -21.06 -58.94 -15.21
N LEU A 449 -20.78 -57.68 -14.87
CA LEU A 449 -20.29 -56.69 -15.82
C LEU A 449 -18.87 -57.01 -16.33
N LYS A 450 -18.00 -57.55 -15.47
CA LYS A 450 -16.67 -58.06 -15.86
C LYS A 450 -16.80 -59.20 -16.86
N LEU A 451 -17.66 -60.18 -16.57
CA LEU A 451 -17.95 -61.31 -17.46
C LEU A 451 -18.53 -60.82 -18.81
N GLU A 452 -19.47 -59.87 -18.81
CA GLU A 452 -20.01 -59.28 -20.04
C GLU A 452 -18.95 -58.55 -20.87
N ASN A 453 -18.05 -57.80 -20.24
CA ASN A 453 -16.98 -57.09 -20.92
C ASN A 453 -15.91 -58.05 -21.48
N GLU A 454 -15.60 -59.14 -20.77
CA GLU A 454 -14.71 -60.19 -21.27
C GLU A 454 -15.33 -60.94 -22.45
N ILE A 455 -16.62 -61.28 -22.38
CA ILE A 455 -17.36 -61.88 -23.50
C ILE A 455 -17.32 -60.93 -24.71
N LYS A 456 -17.62 -59.64 -24.54
CA LYS A 456 -17.55 -58.64 -25.63
C LYS A 456 -16.15 -58.50 -26.22
N LYS A 457 -15.09 -58.56 -25.39
CA LYS A 457 -13.70 -58.53 -25.88
C LYS A 457 -13.38 -59.76 -26.71
N ILE A 458 -13.80 -60.95 -26.26
CA ILE A 458 -13.59 -62.21 -27.01
C ILE A 458 -14.39 -62.19 -28.32
N ASP A 459 -15.67 -61.79 -28.28
CA ASP A 459 -16.52 -61.68 -29.46
C ASP A 459 -15.94 -60.68 -30.48
N LYS A 460 -15.49 -59.50 -30.03
CA LYS A 460 -14.83 -58.50 -30.90
C LYS A 460 -13.53 -59.04 -31.51
N VAL A 461 -12.75 -59.81 -30.76
CA VAL A 461 -11.51 -60.44 -31.26
C VAL A 461 -11.81 -61.49 -32.32
N ILE A 462 -12.89 -62.27 -32.15
CA ILE A 462 -13.36 -63.24 -33.15
C ILE A 462 -13.86 -62.50 -34.41
N GLU A 463 -14.61 -61.41 -34.26
CA GLU A 463 -15.18 -60.65 -35.38
C GLU A 463 -14.15 -59.89 -36.21
N THR A 464 -13.08 -59.37 -35.57
CA THR A 464 -12.15 -58.43 -36.22
C THR A 464 -10.84 -59.06 -36.68
N ARG A 465 -10.47 -60.26 -36.22
CA ARG A 465 -9.17 -60.89 -36.53
C ARG A 465 -9.34 -62.20 -37.30
N VAL A 466 -8.52 -62.40 -38.33
CA VAL A 466 -8.41 -63.69 -39.03
C VAL A 466 -7.57 -64.63 -38.17
N LEU A 467 -8.21 -65.61 -37.53
CA LEU A 467 -7.61 -66.54 -36.58
C LEU A 467 -7.51 -67.95 -37.18
N ASP A 468 -6.59 -68.76 -36.66
CA ASP A 468 -6.54 -70.19 -36.99
C ASP A 468 -7.72 -70.92 -36.34
N ILE A 469 -8.30 -71.91 -37.03
CA ILE A 469 -9.54 -72.62 -36.65
C ILE A 469 -9.46 -73.18 -35.22
N LYS A 470 -8.27 -73.62 -34.79
CA LYS A 470 -8.07 -74.11 -33.41
C LYS A 470 -8.16 -73.01 -32.36
N LYS A 471 -7.62 -71.81 -32.64
CA LYS A 471 -7.63 -70.66 -31.72
C LYS A 471 -9.02 -70.03 -31.66
N GLU A 472 -9.71 -69.94 -32.79
CA GLU A 472 -11.09 -69.46 -32.87
C GLU A 472 -12.03 -70.36 -32.05
N ASN A 473 -11.96 -71.69 -32.23
CA ASN A 473 -12.77 -72.64 -31.45
C ASN A 473 -12.48 -72.57 -29.94
N GLN A 474 -11.23 -72.30 -29.54
CA GLN A 474 -10.88 -72.12 -28.12
C GLN A 474 -11.49 -70.84 -27.55
N LEU A 475 -11.47 -69.74 -28.30
CA LEU A 475 -12.09 -68.48 -27.89
C LEU A 475 -13.61 -68.60 -27.79
N VAL A 476 -14.25 -69.29 -28.73
CA VAL A 476 -15.69 -69.59 -28.70
C VAL A 476 -16.06 -70.44 -27.48
N LYS A 477 -15.23 -71.44 -27.14
CA LYS A 477 -15.44 -72.26 -25.94
C LYS A 477 -15.33 -71.43 -24.66
N ASN A 478 -14.29 -70.61 -24.54
CA ASN A 478 -14.09 -69.71 -23.40
C ASN A 478 -15.26 -68.71 -23.28
N ALA A 479 -15.72 -68.12 -24.38
CA ALA A 479 -16.89 -67.24 -24.38
C ALA A 479 -18.17 -67.95 -23.93
N ASN A 480 -18.38 -69.22 -24.35
CA ASN A 480 -19.53 -70.01 -23.92
C ASN A 480 -19.47 -70.41 -22.44
N ASP A 481 -18.28 -70.73 -21.92
CA ASP A 481 -18.08 -71.03 -20.50
C ASP A 481 -18.34 -69.77 -19.63
N LEU A 482 -17.87 -68.60 -20.07
CA LEU A 482 -18.17 -67.31 -19.44
C LEU A 482 -19.66 -66.95 -19.52
N ARG A 483 -20.34 -67.21 -20.66
CA ARG A 483 -21.80 -67.03 -20.80
C ARG A 483 -22.59 -67.95 -19.86
N LYS A 484 -22.08 -69.15 -19.57
CA LYS A 484 -22.71 -70.07 -18.62
C LYS A 484 -22.56 -69.57 -17.18
N GLN A 485 -21.38 -69.06 -16.81
CA GLN A 485 -21.16 -68.40 -15.52
C GLN A 485 -22.06 -67.16 -15.36
N LEU A 486 -22.26 -66.39 -16.43
CA LEU A 486 -23.18 -65.25 -16.43
C LEU A 486 -24.64 -65.65 -16.14
N MET A 487 -25.13 -66.77 -16.68
CA MET A 487 -26.50 -67.25 -16.46
C MET A 487 -26.75 -67.75 -15.03
N GLU A 488 -25.71 -68.17 -14.31
CA GLU A 488 -25.82 -68.66 -12.93
C GLU A 488 -25.95 -67.52 -11.91
N ILE A 489 -25.51 -66.31 -12.25
CA ILE A 489 -25.69 -65.09 -11.45
C ILE A 489 -27.14 -64.59 -11.62
N LYS A 490 -28.01 -64.92 -10.67
CA LYS A 490 -29.38 -64.36 -10.58
C LYS A 490 -29.37 -63.07 -9.77
N GLU A 491 -29.81 -61.97 -10.37
CA GLU A 491 -30.10 -60.74 -9.63
C GLU A 491 -31.41 -60.90 -8.86
N ASP A 492 -31.41 -60.48 -7.59
CA ASP A 492 -32.64 -60.33 -6.81
C ASP A 492 -33.43 -59.12 -7.35
N GLU A 493 -34.67 -59.34 -7.86
CA GLU A 493 -35.52 -58.27 -8.41
C GLU A 493 -35.69 -57.08 -7.45
N LYS A 494 -35.70 -57.33 -6.14
CA LYS A 494 -35.83 -56.29 -5.11
C LYS A 494 -34.64 -55.34 -5.06
N VAL A 495 -33.43 -55.83 -5.33
CA VAL A 495 -32.21 -55.00 -5.34
C VAL A 495 -32.18 -54.13 -6.59
N LYS A 496 -32.77 -54.62 -7.68
CA LYS A 496 -32.90 -53.89 -8.94
C LYS A 496 -33.88 -52.73 -8.84
N ASP A 497 -35.04 -52.94 -8.21
CA ASP A 497 -36.02 -51.86 -7.99
C ASP A 497 -35.46 -50.78 -7.05
N ALA A 498 -34.81 -51.19 -5.95
CA ALA A 498 -34.15 -50.26 -5.03
C ALA A 498 -33.01 -49.45 -5.70
N ALA A 499 -32.21 -50.08 -6.57
CA ALA A 499 -31.19 -49.40 -7.35
C ALA A 499 -31.79 -48.43 -8.39
N GLN A 500 -32.95 -48.75 -8.97
CA GLN A 500 -33.65 -47.83 -9.88
C GLN A 500 -34.19 -46.60 -9.17
N ASP A 501 -34.70 -46.74 -7.95
CA ASP A 501 -35.21 -45.61 -7.18
C ASP A 501 -34.07 -44.71 -6.67
N LEU A 502 -32.96 -45.27 -6.18
CA LEU A 502 -31.76 -44.50 -5.85
C LEU A 502 -31.18 -43.76 -7.06
N LYS A 503 -31.24 -44.39 -8.25
CA LYS A 503 -30.79 -43.74 -9.49
C LYS A 503 -31.64 -42.52 -9.85
N LYS A 504 -32.96 -42.56 -9.68
CA LYS A 504 -33.84 -41.40 -9.90
C LYS A 504 -33.49 -40.27 -8.94
N VAL A 505 -33.30 -40.59 -7.66
CA VAL A 505 -32.90 -39.60 -6.63
C VAL A 505 -31.55 -38.98 -6.98
N SER A 506 -30.58 -39.78 -7.44
CA SER A 506 -29.29 -39.26 -7.92
C SER A 506 -29.44 -38.36 -9.15
N GLU A 507 -30.33 -38.69 -10.09
CA GLU A 507 -30.58 -37.87 -11.29
C GLU A 507 -31.22 -36.52 -10.92
N GLU A 508 -32.11 -36.49 -9.91
CA GLU A 508 -32.70 -35.25 -9.38
C GLU A 508 -31.65 -34.34 -8.70
N HIS A 509 -30.77 -34.90 -7.87
CA HIS A 509 -29.68 -34.13 -7.26
C HIS A 509 -28.66 -33.67 -8.30
N HIS A 510 -28.38 -34.49 -9.31
CA HIS A 510 -27.51 -34.09 -10.42
C HIS A 510 -28.09 -32.92 -11.22
N ALA A 511 -29.40 -32.94 -11.51
CA ALA A 511 -30.08 -31.84 -12.20
C ALA A 511 -29.96 -30.51 -11.42
N LYS A 512 -30.15 -30.55 -10.10
CA LYS A 512 -29.96 -29.38 -9.22
C LYS A 512 -28.52 -28.85 -9.23
N VAL A 513 -27.53 -29.74 -9.23
CA VAL A 513 -26.11 -29.35 -9.35
C VAL A 513 -25.85 -28.63 -10.67
N VAL A 514 -26.44 -29.08 -11.77
CA VAL A 514 -26.29 -28.42 -13.08
C VAL A 514 -26.93 -27.03 -13.05
N GLU A 515 -28.16 -26.92 -12.55
CA GLU A 515 -28.88 -25.63 -12.46
C GLU A 515 -28.13 -24.61 -11.61
N PHE A 516 -27.68 -24.98 -10.41
CA PHE A 516 -26.91 -24.08 -9.55
C PHE A 516 -25.52 -23.77 -10.12
N SER A 517 -24.89 -24.71 -10.84
CA SER A 517 -23.61 -24.46 -11.51
C SER A 517 -23.75 -23.45 -12.64
N GLU A 518 -24.84 -23.52 -13.43
CA GLU A 518 -25.12 -22.53 -14.48
C GLU A 518 -25.38 -21.14 -13.88
N GLN A 519 -26.15 -21.05 -12.79
CA GLN A 519 -26.39 -19.80 -12.08
C GLN A 519 -25.11 -19.20 -11.49
N ALA A 520 -24.26 -20.01 -10.85
CA ALA A 520 -22.98 -19.56 -10.32
C ALA A 520 -22.07 -19.02 -11.44
N GLN A 521 -22.09 -19.65 -12.61
CA GLN A 521 -21.33 -19.22 -13.77
C GLN A 521 -21.86 -17.89 -14.34
N GLU A 522 -23.17 -17.70 -14.41
CA GLU A 522 -23.78 -16.42 -14.80
C GLU A 522 -23.38 -15.28 -13.86
N PHE A 523 -23.41 -15.51 -12.54
CA PHE A 523 -22.96 -14.51 -11.57
C PHE A 523 -21.46 -14.23 -11.67
N HIS A 524 -20.65 -15.25 -11.95
CA HIS A 524 -19.23 -15.08 -12.19
C HIS A 524 -18.94 -14.25 -13.45
N GLU A 525 -19.62 -14.51 -14.56
CA GLU A 525 -19.48 -13.72 -15.80
C GLU A 525 -19.93 -12.27 -15.61
N ASN A 526 -21.05 -12.05 -14.92
CA ASN A 526 -21.52 -10.71 -14.59
C ASN A 526 -20.50 -9.96 -13.71
N MET A 527 -19.97 -10.62 -12.68
CA MET A 527 -18.93 -10.07 -11.82
C MET A 527 -17.68 -9.66 -12.64
N LEU A 528 -17.19 -10.54 -13.53
CA LEU A 528 -16.05 -10.23 -14.40
C LEU A 528 -16.32 -9.02 -15.32
N ASN A 529 -17.55 -8.89 -15.84
CA ASN A 529 -17.92 -7.74 -16.66
C ASN A 529 -17.91 -6.43 -15.87
N TYR A 530 -18.31 -6.44 -14.60
CA TYR A 530 -18.23 -5.25 -13.75
C TYR A 530 -16.79 -4.91 -13.34
N PHE A 531 -15.94 -5.92 -13.09
CA PHE A 531 -14.52 -5.68 -12.84
C PHE A 531 -13.82 -5.04 -14.05
N ARG A 532 -14.02 -5.58 -15.26
CA ARG A 532 -13.49 -4.98 -16.50
C ARG A 532 -13.93 -3.53 -16.69
N LYS A 533 -15.21 -3.24 -16.46
CA LYS A 533 -15.73 -1.86 -16.51
C LYS A 533 -15.10 -0.97 -15.45
N THR A 534 -14.84 -1.51 -14.26
CA THR A 534 -14.20 -0.79 -13.15
C THR A 534 -12.76 -0.43 -13.50
N ASP A 535 -12.01 -1.36 -14.13
CA ASP A 535 -10.66 -1.11 -14.62
C ASP A 535 -10.63 -0.04 -15.73
N GLU A 536 -11.56 -0.11 -16.68
CA GLU A 536 -11.73 0.94 -17.70
C GLU A 536 -12.02 2.30 -17.06
N ILE A 537 -12.95 2.37 -16.10
CA ILE A 537 -13.27 3.61 -15.38
C ILE A 537 -12.05 4.12 -14.61
N ARG A 538 -11.30 3.24 -13.94
CA ARG A 538 -10.09 3.58 -13.19
C ARG A 538 -9.05 4.24 -14.09
N THR A 539 -8.73 3.64 -15.24
CA THR A 539 -7.78 4.24 -16.18
C THR A 539 -8.22 5.63 -16.65
N THR A 540 -9.51 5.81 -16.96
CA THR A 540 -10.04 7.12 -17.37
C THR A 540 -10.04 8.15 -16.22
N ALA A 541 -10.27 7.70 -14.98
CA ALA A 541 -10.22 8.55 -13.79
C ALA A 541 -8.80 9.02 -13.49
N ASP A 542 -7.81 8.14 -13.64
CA ASP A 542 -6.39 8.45 -13.46
C ASP A 542 -5.90 9.43 -14.53
N GLU A 543 -6.31 9.24 -15.79
CA GLU A 543 -6.04 10.22 -16.85
C GLU A 543 -6.66 11.59 -16.56
N ALA A 544 -7.89 11.63 -16.07
CA ALA A 544 -8.55 12.88 -15.68
C ALA A 544 -7.85 13.53 -14.48
N HIS A 545 -7.38 12.73 -13.52
CA HIS A 545 -6.63 13.21 -12.36
C HIS A 545 -5.27 13.79 -12.76
N LYS A 546 -4.54 13.13 -13.66
CA LYS A 546 -3.29 13.64 -14.22
C LYS A 546 -3.46 15.00 -14.90
N LYS A 547 -4.48 15.12 -15.76
CA LYS A 547 -4.83 16.40 -16.41
C LYS A 547 -5.22 17.48 -15.41
N PHE A 548 -5.90 17.11 -14.32
CA PHE A 548 -6.20 18.04 -13.22
C PHE A 548 -4.92 18.55 -12.53
N ILE A 549 -3.97 17.67 -12.21
CA ILE A 549 -2.70 18.04 -11.58
C ILE A 549 -1.90 18.97 -12.49
N GLU A 550 -1.79 18.64 -13.78
CA GLU A 550 -1.08 19.47 -14.77
C GLU A 550 -1.70 20.86 -14.88
N ALA A 551 -3.03 20.96 -15.01
CA ALA A 551 -3.74 22.24 -15.06
C ALA A 551 -3.58 23.04 -13.75
N ARG A 552 -3.60 22.37 -12.59
CA ARG A 552 -3.40 23.03 -11.28
C ARG A 552 -1.97 23.54 -11.10
N LYS A 553 -0.97 22.78 -11.56
CA LYS A 553 0.44 23.19 -11.53
C LYS A 553 0.67 24.39 -12.46
N ALA A 554 0.12 24.35 -13.68
CA ALA A 554 0.15 25.47 -14.63
C ALA A 554 -0.52 26.73 -14.04
N ALA A 555 -1.71 26.59 -13.43
CA ALA A 555 -2.40 27.70 -12.77
C ALA A 555 -1.60 28.28 -11.59
N SER A 556 -0.87 27.45 -10.85
CA SER A 556 -0.04 27.86 -9.72
C SER A 556 1.21 28.61 -10.19
N SER A 557 1.88 28.14 -11.25
CA SER A 557 3.00 28.85 -11.90
C SER A 557 2.59 30.23 -12.37
N LYS A 558 1.44 30.33 -13.06
CA LYS A 558 0.89 31.62 -13.50
C LYS A 558 0.49 32.52 -12.34
N HIS A 559 0.04 31.95 -11.22
CA HIS A 559 -0.26 32.72 -10.02
C HIS A 559 1.01 33.28 -9.35
N GLU A 560 2.12 32.56 -9.43
CA GLU A 560 3.42 33.02 -8.93
C GLU A 560 3.99 34.13 -9.82
N GLU A 561 3.95 33.98 -11.15
CA GLU A 561 4.27 35.04 -12.12
C GLU A 561 3.43 36.31 -11.83
N PHE A 562 2.13 36.13 -11.59
CA PHE A 562 1.22 37.23 -11.22
C PHE A 562 1.65 37.94 -9.93
N LYS A 563 2.13 37.21 -8.91
CA LYS A 563 2.63 37.81 -7.66
C LYS A 563 3.89 38.63 -7.90
N ILE A 564 4.82 38.13 -8.71
CA ILE A 564 6.07 38.82 -9.07
C ILE A 564 5.74 40.14 -9.79
N VAL A 565 4.85 40.11 -10.79
CA VAL A 565 4.46 41.33 -11.51
C VAL A 565 3.71 42.32 -10.61
N LEU A 566 2.92 41.83 -9.65
CA LEU A 566 2.29 42.69 -8.63
C LEU A 566 3.31 43.37 -7.72
N SER A 567 4.37 42.69 -7.29
CA SER A 567 5.46 43.30 -6.50
C SER A 567 6.18 44.39 -7.28
N GLU A 568 6.46 44.18 -8.57
CA GLU A 568 7.10 45.19 -9.42
C GLU A 568 6.21 46.43 -9.56
N ILE A 569 4.90 46.26 -9.78
CA ILE A 569 3.94 47.37 -9.81
C ILE A 569 3.91 48.08 -8.45
N HIS A 570 4.05 47.36 -7.33
CA HIS A 570 4.14 47.97 -6.01
C HIS A 570 5.39 48.85 -5.87
N VAL A 571 6.55 48.37 -6.32
CA VAL A 571 7.82 49.13 -6.34
C VAL A 571 7.69 50.37 -7.24
N ILE A 572 7.12 50.23 -8.44
CA ILE A 572 6.86 51.34 -9.37
C ILE A 572 5.93 52.40 -8.74
N ASN A 573 4.85 51.98 -8.09
CA ASN A 573 3.93 52.90 -7.40
C ASN A 573 4.60 53.59 -6.20
N LYS A 574 5.49 52.91 -5.46
CA LYS A 574 6.29 53.49 -4.37
C LYS A 574 7.28 54.54 -4.92
N ALA A 575 7.90 54.29 -6.06
CA ALA A 575 8.78 55.24 -6.75
C ALA A 575 8.01 56.48 -7.27
N LEU A 576 6.81 56.29 -7.84
CA LEU A 576 5.92 57.40 -8.25
C LEU A 576 5.45 58.23 -7.05
N GLY A 577 5.11 57.60 -5.93
CA GLY A 577 4.70 58.25 -4.69
C GLY A 577 5.83 59.07 -4.04
N THR A 578 7.04 58.51 -3.98
CA THR A 578 8.22 59.21 -3.44
C THR A 578 8.63 60.38 -4.32
N ASN A 579 8.61 60.27 -5.66
CA ASN A 579 8.86 61.38 -6.57
C ASN A 579 7.82 62.50 -6.44
N LYS A 580 6.54 62.17 -6.26
CA LYS A 580 5.47 63.15 -5.98
C LYS A 580 5.68 63.87 -4.65
N SER A 581 6.16 63.17 -3.62
CA SER A 581 6.47 63.75 -2.31
C SER A 581 7.71 64.65 -2.32
N LYS A 582 8.77 64.26 -3.04
CA LYS A 582 9.99 65.06 -3.27
C LYS A 582 9.66 66.37 -3.99
N ARG A 583 8.85 66.30 -5.05
CA ARG A 583 8.38 67.48 -5.79
C ARG A 583 7.56 68.45 -4.92
N ARG A 584 6.67 67.93 -4.06
CA ARG A 584 5.91 68.75 -3.10
C ARG A 584 6.80 69.40 -2.03
N ARG A 585 7.84 68.70 -1.56
CA ARG A 585 8.82 69.25 -0.59
C ARG A 585 9.69 70.34 -1.23
N SER A 586 10.17 70.13 -2.46
CA SER A 586 10.93 71.16 -3.18
C SER A 586 10.07 72.39 -3.49
N GLU A 587 8.80 72.19 -3.88
CA GLU A 587 7.85 73.30 -4.07
C GLU A 587 7.59 74.06 -2.76
N LYS A 588 7.35 73.36 -1.63
CA LYS A 588 7.20 73.99 -0.31
C LYS A 588 8.45 74.74 0.14
N GLN A 589 9.65 74.17 -0.02
CA GLN A 589 10.91 74.85 0.34
C GLN A 589 11.14 76.07 -0.54
N SER A 590 10.86 75.98 -1.84
CA SER A 590 10.98 77.12 -2.76
C SER A 590 10.01 78.26 -2.39
N ASN A 591 8.76 77.94 -2.05
CA ASN A 591 7.78 78.93 -1.57
C ASN A 591 8.14 79.50 -0.20
N THR A 592 8.66 78.69 0.72
CA THR A 592 9.06 79.17 2.06
C THR A 592 10.25 80.11 1.96
N LYS A 593 11.22 79.78 1.08
CA LYS A 593 12.37 80.64 0.80
C LYS A 593 11.95 81.96 0.15
N LYS A 594 11.10 81.91 -0.88
CA LYS A 594 10.53 83.12 -1.51
C LYS A 594 9.74 83.97 -0.52
N ASN A 595 8.89 83.38 0.32
CA ASN A 595 8.14 84.11 1.34
C ASN A 595 9.03 84.73 2.41
N ARG A 596 10.17 84.11 2.75
CA ARG A 596 11.14 84.67 3.69
C ARG A 596 11.90 85.85 3.09
N GLU A 597 12.35 85.72 1.84
CA GLU A 597 13.00 86.82 1.10
C GLU A 597 12.03 87.99 0.86
N GLU A 598 10.74 87.72 0.59
CA GLU A 598 9.71 88.76 0.51
C GLU A 598 9.44 89.45 1.85
N LYS A 599 9.52 88.70 2.98
CA LYS A 599 9.36 89.26 4.33
C LYS A 599 10.55 90.11 4.76
N GLU A 600 11.79 89.66 4.55
CA GLU A 600 13.00 90.45 4.84
C GLU A 600 13.00 91.77 4.05
N LYS A 601 12.58 91.73 2.76
CA LYS A 601 12.39 92.95 1.96
C LYS A 601 11.30 93.86 2.52
N ALA A 602 10.19 93.30 3.03
CA ALA A 602 9.14 94.09 3.68
C ALA A 602 9.61 94.74 4.98
N GLU A 603 10.47 94.09 5.78
CA GLU A 603 11.08 94.65 6.99
C GLU A 603 12.05 95.80 6.65
N ASP A 604 12.90 95.64 5.63
CA ASP A 604 13.78 96.72 5.13
C ASP A 604 12.98 97.93 4.62
N ILE A 605 11.85 97.68 3.97
CA ILE A 605 10.91 98.72 3.50
C ILE A 605 10.26 99.44 4.70
N PHE A 606 9.90 98.70 5.76
CA PHE A 606 9.37 99.27 7.00
C PHE A 606 10.39 100.15 7.74
N GLU A 607 11.65 99.75 7.79
CA GLU A 607 12.72 100.58 8.37
C GLU A 607 12.94 101.86 7.55
N LYS A 608 12.90 101.77 6.22
CA LYS A 608 12.94 102.95 5.34
C LYS A 608 11.76 103.89 5.56
N PHE A 609 10.57 103.36 5.84
CA PHE A 609 9.40 104.16 6.24
C PHE A 609 9.64 104.89 7.56
N LYS A 610 10.17 104.19 8.58
CA LYS A 610 10.48 104.75 9.90
C LYS A 610 11.51 105.88 9.86
N GLN A 611 12.37 105.88 8.84
CA GLN A 611 13.36 106.93 8.56
C GLN A 611 12.80 108.12 7.75
N GLY A 612 11.50 108.15 7.46
CA GLY A 612 10.81 109.30 6.85
C GLY A 612 10.92 109.42 5.33
N LYS A 613 11.29 108.33 4.63
CA LYS A 613 11.36 108.30 3.15
C LYS A 613 9.99 107.92 2.55
N LYS A 614 9.65 108.48 1.38
CA LYS A 614 8.38 108.19 0.69
C LYS A 614 8.39 106.77 0.10
N LEU A 615 7.36 105.97 0.38
CA LEU A 615 7.18 104.63 -0.20
C LEU A 615 6.42 104.69 -1.54
N SER A 616 6.70 103.73 -2.41
CA SER A 616 5.92 103.45 -3.62
C SER A 616 4.69 102.57 -3.32
N THR A 617 3.73 102.54 -4.25
CA THR A 617 2.50 101.73 -4.15
C THR A 617 2.75 100.23 -4.10
N GLU A 618 3.82 99.74 -4.75
CA GLU A 618 4.20 98.32 -4.73
C GLU A 618 4.81 97.91 -3.39
N GLU A 619 5.60 98.80 -2.77
CA GLU A 619 6.20 98.59 -1.45
C GLU A 619 5.15 98.59 -0.32
N LEU A 620 4.09 99.39 -0.45
CA LEU A 620 2.93 99.38 0.48
C LEU A 620 2.13 98.08 0.40
N LEU A 621 1.92 97.53 -0.81
CA LEU A 621 1.25 96.25 -1.00
C LEU A 621 2.05 95.08 -0.40
N LEU A 622 3.38 95.15 -0.45
CA LEU A 622 4.27 94.14 0.14
C LEU A 622 4.19 94.13 1.68
N LEU A 623 4.13 95.31 2.31
CA LEU A 623 3.92 95.47 3.76
C LEU A 623 2.56 94.92 4.21
N GLN A 624 1.50 95.22 3.44
CA GLN A 624 0.15 94.73 3.73
C GLN A 624 0.05 93.20 3.60
N LYS A 625 0.70 92.61 2.59
CA LYS A 625 0.73 91.16 2.36
C LYS A 625 1.40 90.39 3.52
N HIS A 626 2.41 90.97 4.16
CA HIS A 626 3.13 90.37 5.28
C HIS A 626 2.69 90.87 6.67
N ASN A 627 1.67 91.72 6.73
CA ASN A 627 1.06 92.26 7.96
C ASN A 627 2.08 92.95 8.89
N ILE A 628 3.04 93.67 8.29
CA ILE A 628 4.06 94.44 9.01
C ILE A 628 3.58 95.88 9.06
N GLY A 629 3.17 96.34 10.24
CA GLY A 629 2.56 97.65 10.49
C GLY A 629 3.05 98.28 11.77
#